data_AF-A0A6P1CZD9-F1
#
_entry.id   AF-A0A6P1CZD9-F1
#
_cell.length_a   1.000
_cell.length_b   1.000
_cell.length_c   1.000
_cell.angle_alpha   90.00
_cell.angle_beta   90.00
_cell.angle_gamma   90.00
#
_symmetry.space_group_name_H-M   'P 1'
#
loop_
_entity.id
_entity.type
_entity.pdbx_description
1 polymer ?
#
loop_
_entity_poly.entity_id
_entity_poly.type
_entity_poly.pdbx_seq_one_letter_code
_entity_poly.pdbx_strand_id
1 'polypeptide(L)'
;RPPEEVGRFLVGNAPLTIVSPPAPKTFDLSVRVPVTDMTEPGESDQPGSIWPHVDEAIVDLVLAHRSSIVFANSRRLAERLTARLNETFAERTGDPVETEHAPPAQLGPSTEVVHGAAPLLARA
;
A
#
# COMPACT_ATOMS: atom_id res chain seq x y z
N ARG A 1 1.97 16.18 22.04
CA ARG A 1 1.07 15.41 22.94
C ARG A 1 1.89 15.01 24.16
N PRO A 2 1.52 15.40 25.39
CA PRO A 2 2.46 15.38 26.52
C PRO A 2 2.66 13.96 27.08
N PRO A 3 3.91 13.50 27.32
CA PRO A 3 4.21 12.22 27.95
C PRO A 3 3.54 12.00 29.31
N GLU A 4 3.29 13.09 30.07
CA GLU A 4 2.58 13.05 31.35
C GLU A 4 1.13 12.59 31.22
N GLU A 5 0.45 12.98 30.15
CA GLU A 5 -0.94 12.61 29.93
C GLU A 5 -1.08 11.13 29.60
N VAL A 6 -0.15 10.61 28.79
CA VAL A 6 -0.04 9.17 28.49
C VAL A 6 0.29 8.38 29.75
N GLY A 7 1.23 8.86 30.55
CA GLY A 7 1.60 8.22 31.81
C GLY A 7 0.43 8.19 32.81
N ARG A 8 -0.28 9.30 32.99
CA ARG A 8 -1.48 9.37 33.84
C ARG A 8 -2.59 8.43 33.35
N PHE A 9 -2.79 8.32 32.03
CA PHE A 9 -3.73 7.34 31.46
C PHE A 9 -3.35 5.90 31.82
N LEU A 10 -2.05 5.57 31.77
CA LEU A 10 -1.54 4.23 32.04
C LEU A 10 -1.67 3.82 33.52
N VAL A 11 -1.33 4.71 34.45
CA VAL A 11 -1.20 4.35 35.89
C VAL A 11 -2.29 4.94 36.78
N GLY A 12 -3.20 5.76 36.23
CA GLY A 12 -4.22 6.46 36.99
C GLY A 12 -3.60 7.41 38.02
N ASN A 13 -3.83 7.12 39.30
CA ASN A 13 -3.30 7.89 40.44
C ASN A 13 -2.01 7.30 41.03
N ALA A 14 -1.52 6.17 40.53
CA ALA A 14 -0.28 5.59 41.03
C ALA A 14 0.93 6.45 40.62
N PRO A 15 2.06 6.36 41.36
CA PRO A 15 3.28 7.11 41.02
C PRO A 15 3.77 6.82 39.60
N LEU A 16 4.25 7.86 38.92
CA LEU A 16 4.77 7.80 37.54
C LEU A 16 6.21 8.34 37.50
N THR A 17 7.09 7.65 36.78
CA THR A 17 8.40 8.17 36.39
C THR A 17 8.55 8.05 34.88
N ILE A 18 8.78 9.18 34.20
CA ILE A 18 8.95 9.22 32.75
C ILE A 18 10.45 9.12 32.43
N VAL A 19 10.83 8.13 31.63
CA VAL A 19 12.19 7.96 31.13
C VAL A 19 12.19 8.28 29.63
N SER A 20 12.69 9.46 29.26
CA SER A 20 12.75 9.94 27.86
C SER A 20 14.16 10.45 27.52
N PRO A 21 15.17 9.56 27.43
CA PRO A 21 16.49 9.94 26.96
C PRO A 21 16.44 10.40 25.48
N PRO A 22 17.41 11.20 25.02
CA PRO A 22 17.55 11.53 23.61
C PRO A 22 17.70 10.26 22.77
N ALA A 23 16.80 10.07 21.81
CA ALA A 23 16.86 8.97 20.85
C ALA A 23 17.03 9.54 19.43
N PRO A 24 18.27 9.77 18.97
CA PRO A 24 18.49 10.26 17.62
C PRO A 24 18.04 9.18 16.63
N LYS A 25 16.94 9.44 15.94
CA LYS A 25 16.44 8.60 14.85
C LYS A 25 16.51 9.38 13.55
N THR A 26 17.37 8.94 12.65
CA THR A 26 17.44 9.48 11.29
C THR A 26 16.35 8.82 10.47
N PHE A 27 15.44 9.62 9.94
CA PHE A 27 14.45 9.14 8.98
C PHE A 27 14.86 9.58 7.58
N ASP A 28 14.90 8.62 6.66
CA ASP A 28 14.98 8.91 5.23
C ASP A 28 13.54 8.89 4.68
N LEU A 29 12.95 10.07 4.57
CA LEU A 29 11.56 10.25 4.16
C LEU A 29 11.50 10.83 2.76
N SER A 30 10.65 10.23 1.92
CA SER A 30 10.36 10.75 0.59
C SER A 30 8.86 10.71 0.31
N VAL A 31 8.38 11.66 -0.49
CA VAL A 31 7.05 11.66 -1.07
C VAL A 31 7.20 11.46 -2.57
N ARG A 32 6.57 10.41 -3.10
CA ARG A 32 6.67 10.04 -4.52
C ARG A 32 5.30 10.07 -5.15
N VAL A 33 5.22 10.72 -6.31
CA VAL A 33 4.01 10.76 -7.16
C VAL A 33 4.41 10.14 -8.50
N PRO A 34 3.84 8.99 -8.89
CA PRO A 34 4.29 8.23 -10.06
C PRO A 34 3.72 8.74 -11.38
N VAL A 35 3.09 9.92 -11.39
CA VAL A 35 2.51 10.57 -12.57
C VAL A 35 3.02 12.00 -12.69
N THR A 36 3.15 12.48 -13.93
CA THR A 36 3.58 13.85 -14.21
C THR A 36 2.51 14.89 -13.84
N ASP A 37 1.24 14.56 -14.09
CA ASP A 37 0.09 15.39 -13.75
C ASP A 37 -1.01 14.50 -13.14
N MET A 38 -1.52 14.89 -11.96
CA MET A 38 -2.59 14.17 -11.28
C MET A 38 -3.99 14.49 -11.84
N THR A 39 -4.11 15.55 -12.64
CA THR A 39 -5.36 15.93 -13.33
C THR A 39 -5.54 15.16 -14.64
N GLU A 40 -4.43 14.70 -15.21
CA GLU A 40 -4.37 13.87 -16.41
C GLU A 40 -3.50 12.64 -16.13
N PRO A 41 -3.94 11.73 -15.24
CA PRO A 41 -3.27 10.45 -15.06
C PRO A 41 -3.40 9.70 -16.38
N GLY A 42 -2.27 9.46 -17.04
CA GLY A 42 -2.20 9.04 -18.44
C GLY A 42 -2.89 7.72 -18.78
N GLU A 43 -2.60 7.19 -19.98
CA GLU A 43 -3.23 5.95 -20.45
C GLU A 43 -2.80 4.75 -19.60
N SER A 44 -3.80 4.04 -19.08
CA SER A 44 -3.67 2.76 -18.37
C SER A 44 -4.95 1.95 -18.54
N ASP A 45 -4.94 0.68 -18.09
CA ASP A 45 -6.11 -0.19 -18.09
C ASP A 45 -7.26 0.32 -17.18
N GLN A 46 -7.01 1.38 -16.41
CA GLN A 46 -8.01 2.10 -15.63
C GLN A 46 -7.93 3.62 -15.92
N PRO A 47 -8.48 4.07 -17.07
CA PRO A 47 -8.39 5.47 -17.48
C PRO A 47 -8.91 6.43 -16.42
N GLY A 48 -8.15 7.49 -16.11
CA GLY A 48 -8.51 8.48 -15.09
C GLY A 48 -8.14 8.09 -13.64
N SER A 49 -7.50 6.94 -13.42
CA SER A 49 -7.04 6.49 -12.10
C SER A 49 -5.53 6.60 -11.96
N ILE A 50 -5.05 7.11 -10.81
CA ILE A 50 -3.62 7.08 -10.47
C ILE A 50 -3.16 5.71 -9.95
N TRP A 51 -4.08 4.83 -9.58
CA TRP A 51 -3.77 3.59 -8.86
C TRP A 51 -2.87 2.62 -9.63
N PRO A 52 -3.06 2.39 -10.95
CA PRO A 52 -2.15 1.53 -11.71
C PRO A 52 -0.68 1.96 -11.58
N HIS A 53 -0.41 3.27 -11.69
CA HIS A 53 0.92 3.82 -11.53
C HIS A 53 1.45 3.72 -10.09
N VAL A 54 0.57 3.82 -9.09
CA VAL A 54 0.92 3.64 -7.68
C VAL A 54 1.27 2.19 -7.38
N ASP A 55 0.48 1.23 -7.88
CA ASP A 55 0.72 -0.20 -7.70
C ASP A 55 2.08 -0.60 -8.31
N GLU A 56 2.36 -0.17 -9.54
CA GLU A 56 3.65 -0.38 -10.21
C GLU A 56 4.83 0.21 -9.43
N ALA A 57 4.72 1.45 -8.97
CA ALA A 57 5.79 2.11 -8.21
C ALA A 57 6.03 1.44 -6.84
N ILE A 58 4.99 0.88 -6.24
CA ILE A 58 5.13 0.08 -5.01
C ILE A 58 5.85 -1.24 -5.32
N VAL A 59 5.49 -1.94 -6.40
CA VAL A 59 6.21 -3.17 -6.82
C VAL A 59 7.70 -2.87 -7.04
N ASP A 60 8.04 -1.79 -7.74
CA ASP A 60 9.44 -1.38 -7.95
C ASP A 60 10.18 -1.17 -6.62
N LEU A 61 9.54 -0.46 -5.68
CA LEU A 61 10.10 -0.24 -4.35
C LEU A 61 10.27 -1.53 -3.57
N VAL A 62 9.31 -2.45 -3.65
CA VAL A 62 9.40 -3.76 -2.98
C VAL A 62 10.55 -4.57 -3.56
N LEU A 63 10.69 -4.65 -4.89
CA LEU A 63 11.75 -5.41 -5.55
C LEU A 63 13.15 -4.81 -5.32
N ALA A 64 13.26 -3.51 -5.08
CA ALA A 64 14.51 -2.84 -4.73
C ALA A 64 14.99 -3.11 -3.30
N HIS A 65 14.14 -3.67 -2.42
CA HIS A 65 14.46 -3.91 -1.01
C HIS A 65 14.31 -5.38 -0.65
N ARG A 66 15.01 -5.81 0.40
CA ARG A 66 14.93 -7.21 0.89
C ARG A 66 13.55 -7.54 1.49
N SER A 67 12.93 -6.57 2.15
CA SER A 67 11.63 -6.72 2.81
C SER A 67 11.00 -5.34 2.95
N SER A 68 9.69 -5.26 2.76
CA SER A 68 8.92 -4.02 2.83
C SER A 68 7.64 -4.23 3.62
N ILE A 69 7.25 -3.24 4.42
CA ILE A 69 5.94 -3.19 5.09
C ILE A 69 5.16 -2.06 4.43
N VAL A 70 4.04 -2.39 3.78
CA VAL A 70 3.16 -1.42 3.15
C VAL A 70 1.96 -1.17 4.07
N PHE A 71 1.83 0.05 4.57
CA PHE A 71 0.69 0.44 5.39
C PHE A 71 -0.47 0.92 4.53
N ALA A 72 -1.68 0.44 4.83
CA ALA A 72 -2.93 0.86 4.20
C ALA A 72 -3.92 1.35 5.26
N ASN A 73 -4.78 2.31 4.89
CA ASN A 73 -5.72 2.96 5.81
C ASN A 73 -6.97 2.12 6.12
N SER A 74 -7.16 0.96 5.48
CA SER A 74 -8.28 0.07 5.75
C SER A 74 -7.94 -1.37 5.40
N ARG A 75 -8.66 -2.31 6.02
CA ARG A 75 -8.56 -3.74 5.69
C ARG A 75 -8.86 -4.01 4.22
N ARG A 76 -9.93 -3.42 3.69
CA ARG A 76 -10.33 -3.56 2.29
C ARG A 76 -9.23 -3.07 1.34
N LEU A 77 -8.57 -1.95 1.66
CA LEU A 77 -7.46 -1.44 0.86
C LEU A 77 -6.24 -2.37 0.93
N ALA A 78 -5.93 -2.92 2.10
CA ALA A 78 -4.83 -3.87 2.26
C ALA A 78 -5.05 -5.14 1.44
N GLU A 79 -6.25 -5.73 1.49
CA GLU A 79 -6.62 -6.92 0.72
C GLU A 79 -6.53 -6.64 -0.79
N ARG A 80 -7.11 -5.52 -1.26
CA ARG A 80 -7.05 -5.12 -2.67
C ARG A 80 -5.63 -4.88 -3.15
N LEU A 81 -4.84 -4.10 -2.40
CA LEU A 81 -3.47 -3.79 -2.78
C LEU A 81 -2.62 -5.06 -2.85
N THR A 82 -2.78 -5.97 -1.88
CA THR A 82 -2.07 -7.26 -1.88
C THR A 82 -2.33 -8.03 -3.17
N ALA A 83 -3.58 -8.09 -3.61
CA ALA A 83 -3.92 -8.81 -4.82
C ALA A 83 -3.36 -8.12 -6.08
N ARG A 84 -3.49 -6.79 -6.19
CA ARG A 84 -2.93 -6.00 -7.29
C ARG A 84 -1.40 -6.12 -7.40
N LEU A 85 -0.69 -6.04 -6.28
CA LEU A 85 0.77 -6.21 -6.27
C LEU A 85 1.21 -7.59 -6.79
N ASN A 86 0.46 -8.64 -6.45
CA ASN A 86 0.74 -9.99 -6.95
C ASN A 86 0.42 -10.14 -8.45
N GLU A 87 -0.66 -9.51 -8.94
CA GLU A 87 -1.00 -9.47 -10.37
C GLU A 87 0.08 -8.75 -11.19
N THR A 88 0.43 -7.52 -10.80
CA THR A 88 1.49 -6.75 -11.46
C THR A 88 2.84 -7.48 -11.41
N PHE A 89 3.13 -8.20 -10.32
CA PHE A 89 4.33 -9.03 -10.26
C PHE A 89 4.29 -10.21 -11.23
N ALA A 90 3.17 -10.94 -11.26
CA ALA A 90 2.97 -12.09 -12.11
C ALA A 90 3.12 -11.73 -13.60
N GLU A 91 2.50 -10.63 -14.03
CA GLU A 91 2.64 -10.04 -15.36
C GLU A 91 4.11 -9.77 -15.71
N ARG A 92 4.85 -9.12 -14.81
CA ARG A 92 6.28 -8.79 -15.03
C ARG A 92 7.18 -10.01 -15.07
N THR A 93 6.84 -11.08 -14.35
CA THR A 93 7.60 -12.34 -14.36
C THR A 93 7.25 -13.26 -15.51
N GLY A 94 6.31 -12.88 -16.37
CA GLY A 94 5.90 -13.65 -17.55
C GLY A 94 4.92 -14.80 -17.23
N ASP A 95 4.21 -14.72 -16.10
CA ASP A 95 3.16 -15.66 -15.71
C ASP A 95 1.84 -14.89 -15.46
N PRO A 96 1.31 -14.19 -16.49
CA PRO A 96 0.13 -13.35 -16.32
C PRO A 96 -1.10 -14.18 -15.96
N VAL A 97 -1.92 -13.66 -15.06
CA VAL A 97 -3.19 -14.28 -14.68
C VAL A 97 -4.21 -14.04 -15.78
N GLU A 98 -5.02 -15.06 -16.12
CA GLU A 98 -6.14 -14.85 -17.03
C GLU A 98 -7.11 -13.82 -16.45
N THR A 99 -7.22 -12.69 -17.14
CA THR A 99 -8.25 -11.70 -16.84
C THR A 99 -9.55 -12.17 -17.47
N GLU A 100 -10.43 -12.82 -16.71
CA GLU A 100 -11.79 -13.10 -17.21
C GLU A 100 -12.46 -11.78 -17.59
N HIS A 101 -12.58 -11.53 -18.89
CA HIS A 101 -13.37 -10.43 -19.42
C HIS A 101 -14.85 -10.80 -19.34
N ALA A 102 -15.45 -10.64 -18.16
CA ALA A 102 -16.90 -10.60 -18.08
C ALA A 102 -17.40 -9.26 -18.69
N PRO A 103 -18.58 -9.24 -19.32
CA PRO A 103 -19.24 -8.02 -19.80
C PRO A 103 -19.15 -6.91 -18.73
N PRO A 104 -18.88 -5.64 -19.10
CA PRO A 104 -18.74 -4.55 -18.12
C PRO A 104 -19.92 -4.39 -17.15
N ALA A 105 -21.12 -4.82 -17.55
CA ALA A 105 -22.32 -4.84 -16.72
C ALA A 105 -22.31 -5.90 -15.61
N GLN A 106 -21.40 -6.87 -15.67
CA GLN A 106 -21.22 -7.98 -14.73
C GLN A 106 -19.96 -7.83 -13.87
N LEU A 107 -19.11 -6.85 -14.19
CA LEU A 107 -17.95 -6.48 -13.39
C LEU A 107 -18.30 -5.29 -12.49
N GLY A 108 -17.75 -5.26 -11.27
CA GLY A 108 -17.70 -4.03 -10.47
C GLY A 108 -16.90 -2.94 -11.20
N PRO A 109 -16.77 -1.74 -10.63
CA PRO A 109 -15.85 -0.73 -11.17
C PRO A 109 -14.46 -1.36 -11.37
N SER A 110 -13.79 -1.09 -12.50
CA SER A 110 -12.51 -1.72 -12.88
C SER A 110 -11.42 -1.60 -11.81
N THR A 111 -11.51 -0.56 -10.98
CA THR A 111 -10.69 -0.34 -9.77
C THR A 111 -10.88 -1.37 -8.64
N GLU A 112 -11.87 -2.24 -8.73
CA GLU A 112 -12.25 -3.22 -7.71
C GLU A 112 -12.16 -4.67 -8.19
N VAL A 113 -11.83 -4.90 -9.46
CA VAL A 113 -11.67 -6.24 -10.02
C VAL A 113 -10.26 -6.75 -9.72
N VAL A 114 -10.20 -7.99 -9.24
CA VAL A 114 -8.99 -8.73 -8.89
C VAL A 114 -9.12 -10.10 -9.54
N HIS A 115 -8.06 -10.58 -10.17
CA HIS A 115 -8.00 -11.78 -10.99
C HIS A 115 -7.36 -12.98 -10.26
N GLY A 116 -6.81 -12.76 -9.07
CA GLY A 116 -6.44 -13.87 -8.17
C GLY A 116 -5.05 -14.46 -8.42
N ALA A 117 -4.06 -13.61 -8.66
CA ALA A 117 -2.66 -14.01 -8.75
C ALA A 117 -2.18 -14.79 -7.51
N ALA A 118 -1.23 -15.72 -7.73
CA ALA A 118 -0.58 -16.42 -6.64
C ALA A 118 0.14 -15.42 -5.69
N PRO A 119 0.06 -15.59 -4.36
CA PRO A 119 0.61 -14.65 -3.39
C PRO A 119 2.13 -14.79 -3.22
N LEU A 120 2.86 -14.49 -4.28
CA LEU A 120 4.32 -14.63 -4.38
C LEU A 120 5.06 -13.39 -3.86
N LEU A 121 4.55 -12.20 -4.15
CA LEU A 121 5.18 -10.94 -3.77
C LEU A 121 4.66 -10.40 -2.42
N ALA A 122 3.33 -10.41 -2.24
CA ALA A 122 2.67 -9.78 -1.10
C ALA A 122 1.69 -10.72 -0.39
N ARG A 123 1.51 -10.53 0.92
CA ARG A 123 0.57 -11.25 1.79
C ARG A 123 -0.05 -10.27 2.80
N ALA A 124 -1.33 -10.44 3.13
CA ALA A 124 -2.10 -9.64 4.10
C ALA A 124 -2.86 -10.52 5.09
#